data_AF-A0A3M1MJN6-F1
#
_entry.id   AF-A0A3M1MJN6-F1
#
_cell.length_a   1.000
_cell.length_b   1.000
_cell.length_c   1.000
_cell.angle_alpha   90.00
_cell.angle_beta   90.00
_cell.angle_gamma   90.00
#
_symmetry.space_group_name_H-M   'P 1'
#
loop_
_entity.id
_entity.type
_entity.pdbx_description
1 polymer ?
#
loop_
_entity_poly.entity_id
_entity_poly.type
_entity_poly.pdbx_seq_one_letter_code
_entity_poly.pdbx_strand_id
1 'polypeptide(L)'
;MQLEKRARDALEKGYLTNARLLFREVVARNPKNVRAWRALMDLEEDVEARLQACERVIALDVLATDARERREVLREQVARIREREAQWAAGQVAQARALMQEGERGSARKIVRAVVDTYPDSLDAWLLLAELSVDLDERVHALQEAVRCKPDDHHAQVLLARWQFLQTHPLKLAEVYEEEGQWMRALEIYRRQAAQVRTPGEWGRVYRRILRLESKRLEAEQTSTWLGSTWAAVLIAVVGYLILVSLLWEGGMPLVAQEIAGGTFCVSLGVGLLAWIARRSRSALWQTL
;
A
#
# COMPACT_ATOMS: atom_id res chain seq x y z
N MET A 1 22.96 -43.35 -18.38
CA MET A 1 22.15 -44.43 -19.00
C MET A 1 21.24 -45.14 -17.99
N GLN A 2 21.73 -45.57 -16.83
CA GLN A 2 20.89 -46.25 -15.80
C GLN A 2 19.69 -45.41 -15.31
N LEU A 3 19.86 -44.09 -15.12
CA LEU A 3 18.77 -43.20 -14.66
C LEU A 3 17.62 -43.09 -15.66
N GLU A 4 17.92 -43.01 -16.96
CA GLU A 4 16.88 -42.95 -18.00
C GLU A 4 16.06 -44.24 -18.07
N LYS A 5 16.71 -45.40 -17.86
CA LYS A 5 16.00 -46.68 -17.76
C LYS A 5 15.06 -46.68 -16.55
N ARG A 6 15.55 -46.26 -15.37
CA ARG A 6 14.72 -46.14 -14.17
C ARG A 6 13.54 -45.18 -14.36
N ALA A 7 13.74 -44.06 -15.06
CA ALA A 7 12.69 -43.09 -15.36
C ALA A 7 11.58 -43.72 -16.24
N ARG A 8 11.98 -44.49 -17.26
CA ARG A 8 11.03 -45.23 -18.12
C ARG A 8 10.32 -46.35 -17.37
N ASP A 9 11.04 -47.15 -16.59
CA ASP A 9 10.45 -48.21 -15.78
C ASP A 9 9.42 -47.63 -14.78
N ALA A 10 9.69 -46.44 -14.22
CA ALA A 10 8.75 -45.74 -13.35
C ALA A 10 7.51 -45.25 -14.12
N LEU A 11 7.71 -44.73 -15.34
CA LEU A 11 6.62 -44.29 -16.22
C LEU A 11 5.72 -45.45 -16.64
N GLU A 12 6.30 -46.58 -17.03
CA GLU A 12 5.58 -47.81 -17.41
C GLU A 12 4.75 -48.37 -16.26
N LYS A 13 5.21 -48.20 -15.01
CA LYS A 13 4.49 -48.59 -13.80
C LYS A 13 3.43 -47.58 -13.34
N GLY A 14 3.26 -46.47 -14.08
CA GLY A 14 2.30 -45.41 -13.75
C GLY A 14 2.74 -44.50 -12.59
N TYR A 15 4.00 -44.57 -12.15
CA TYR A 15 4.52 -43.69 -11.09
C TYR A 15 4.92 -42.33 -11.64
N LEU A 16 3.94 -41.53 -12.10
CA LEU A 16 4.14 -40.28 -12.84
C LEU A 16 5.03 -39.28 -12.10
N THR A 17 4.81 -39.08 -10.78
CA THR A 17 5.64 -38.16 -9.97
C THR A 17 7.09 -38.60 -9.91
N ASN A 18 7.36 -39.90 -9.70
CA ASN A 18 8.72 -40.45 -9.66
C ASN A 18 9.38 -40.39 -11.04
N ALA A 19 8.63 -40.72 -12.11
CA ALA A 19 9.11 -40.61 -13.47
C ALA A 19 9.52 -39.17 -13.80
N ARG A 20 8.68 -38.18 -13.47
CA ARG A 20 8.98 -36.74 -13.63
C ARG A 20 10.26 -36.35 -12.92
N LEU A 21 10.40 -36.70 -11.63
CA LEU A 21 11.61 -36.39 -10.86
C LEU A 21 12.86 -37.02 -11.48
N LEU A 22 12.79 -38.29 -11.91
CA LEU A 22 13.91 -38.97 -12.55
C LEU A 22 14.26 -38.35 -13.92
N PHE A 23 13.27 -37.96 -14.72
CA PHE A 23 13.55 -37.28 -15.99
C PHE A 23 14.15 -35.88 -15.78
N ARG A 24 13.71 -35.14 -14.75
CA ARG A 24 14.35 -33.87 -14.35
C ARG A 24 15.82 -34.08 -13.98
N GLU A 25 16.13 -35.14 -13.23
CA GLU A 25 17.52 -35.49 -12.91
C GLU A 25 18.32 -35.88 -14.16
N VAL A 26 17.71 -36.61 -15.10
CA VAL A 26 18.35 -36.98 -16.38
C VAL A 26 18.70 -35.74 -17.20
N VAL A 27 17.78 -34.77 -17.34
CA VAL A 27 18.06 -33.54 -18.09
C VAL A 27 19.02 -32.60 -17.36
N ALA A 28 19.03 -32.61 -16.03
CA ALA A 28 20.02 -31.87 -15.24
C ALA A 28 21.44 -32.41 -15.48
N ARG A 29 21.61 -33.73 -15.55
CA ARG A 29 22.91 -34.38 -15.83
C ARG A 29 23.28 -34.35 -17.32
N ASN A 30 22.29 -34.40 -18.21
CA ASN A 30 22.48 -34.35 -19.65
C ASN A 30 21.41 -33.46 -20.32
N PRO A 31 21.66 -32.14 -20.43
CA PRO A 31 20.71 -31.20 -21.01
C PRO A 31 20.39 -31.45 -22.49
N LYS A 32 21.18 -32.27 -23.19
CA LYS A 32 20.98 -32.62 -24.61
C LYS A 32 20.10 -33.86 -24.82
N ASN A 33 19.57 -34.48 -23.77
CA ASN A 33 18.74 -35.68 -23.89
C ASN A 33 17.31 -35.34 -24.36
N VAL A 34 17.09 -35.36 -25.68
CA VAL A 34 15.79 -35.05 -26.32
C VAL A 34 14.66 -35.94 -25.81
N ARG A 35 14.93 -37.24 -25.56
CA ARG A 35 13.90 -38.18 -25.08
C ARG A 35 13.40 -37.83 -23.69
N ALA A 36 14.32 -37.44 -22.81
CA ALA A 36 13.95 -37.01 -21.46
C ALA A 36 13.13 -35.71 -21.50
N TRP A 37 13.50 -34.74 -22.35
CA TRP A 37 12.71 -33.52 -22.54
C TRP A 37 11.32 -33.80 -23.14
N ARG A 38 11.21 -34.69 -24.12
CA ARG A 38 9.91 -35.13 -24.66
C ARG A 38 9.04 -35.77 -23.59
N ALA A 39 9.60 -36.65 -22.76
CA ALA A 39 8.86 -37.24 -21.64
C ALA A 39 8.39 -36.18 -20.63
N LEU A 40 9.20 -35.15 -20.36
CA LEU A 40 8.80 -34.04 -19.49
C LEU A 40 7.66 -33.19 -20.08
N MET A 41 7.58 -33.02 -21.40
CA MET A 41 6.44 -32.31 -22.02
C MET A 41 5.08 -32.92 -21.65
N ASP A 42 5.02 -34.24 -21.45
CA ASP A 42 3.78 -34.96 -21.11
C ASP A 42 3.57 -35.12 -19.59
N LEU A 43 4.65 -35.07 -18.79
CA LEU A 43 4.62 -35.33 -17.34
C LEU A 43 4.54 -34.07 -16.47
N GLU A 44 4.88 -32.91 -17.02
CA GLU A 44 4.82 -31.64 -16.29
C GLU A 44 3.37 -31.16 -16.14
N GLU A 45 2.96 -30.86 -14.91
CA GLU A 45 1.61 -30.34 -14.61
C GLU A 45 1.52 -28.84 -14.92
N ASP A 46 2.57 -28.11 -14.56
CA ASP A 46 2.69 -26.68 -14.80
C ASP A 46 2.82 -26.35 -16.30
N VAL A 47 2.08 -25.35 -16.75
CA VAL A 47 2.01 -24.96 -18.17
C VAL A 47 3.33 -24.34 -18.60
N GLU A 48 3.98 -23.55 -17.74
CA GLU A 48 5.26 -22.91 -18.07
C GLU A 48 6.40 -23.94 -18.15
N ALA A 49 6.45 -24.91 -17.22
CA ALA A 49 7.40 -26.02 -17.27
C ALA A 49 7.23 -26.87 -18.54
N ARG A 50 5.98 -27.16 -18.95
CA ARG A 50 5.70 -27.83 -20.23
C ARG A 50 6.16 -27.01 -21.42
N LEU A 51 5.90 -25.71 -21.42
CA LEU A 51 6.33 -24.80 -22.48
C LEU A 51 7.86 -24.80 -22.59
N GLN A 52 8.57 -24.71 -21.46
CA GLN A 52 10.02 -24.76 -21.42
C GLN A 52 10.55 -26.09 -21.97
N ALA A 53 9.94 -27.23 -21.61
CA ALA A 53 10.32 -28.53 -22.15
C ALA A 53 10.14 -28.58 -23.69
N CYS A 54 9.03 -28.04 -24.23
CA CYS A 54 8.81 -27.94 -25.68
C CYS A 54 9.91 -27.12 -26.36
N GLU A 55 10.27 -25.96 -25.79
CA GLU A 55 11.31 -25.10 -26.33
C GLU A 55 12.69 -25.79 -26.33
N ARG A 56 12.99 -26.58 -25.29
CA ARG A 56 14.21 -27.40 -25.24
C ARG A 56 14.22 -28.50 -26.29
N VAL A 57 13.09 -29.18 -26.53
CA VAL A 57 13.00 -30.20 -27.60
C VAL A 57 13.24 -29.55 -28.97
N ILE A 58 12.59 -28.42 -29.27
CA ILE A 58 12.76 -27.71 -30.56
C ILE A 58 14.21 -27.24 -30.77
N ALA A 59 14.87 -26.78 -29.70
CA ALA A 59 16.26 -26.34 -29.76
C ALA A 59 17.25 -27.49 -30.04
N LEU A 60 16.94 -28.71 -29.60
CA LEU A 60 17.78 -29.89 -29.80
C LEU A 60 17.43 -30.69 -31.06
N ASP A 61 16.15 -30.66 -31.47
CA ASP A 61 15.61 -31.36 -32.63
C ASP A 61 14.74 -30.41 -33.46
N VAL A 62 15.33 -29.86 -34.51
CA VAL A 62 14.71 -28.90 -35.42
C VAL A 62 13.55 -29.52 -36.21
N LEU A 63 13.44 -30.85 -36.28
CA LEU A 63 12.37 -31.52 -37.02
C LEU A 63 11.20 -31.96 -36.13
N ALA A 64 11.22 -31.63 -34.83
CA ALA A 64 10.13 -31.91 -33.91
C ALA A 64 8.89 -31.03 -34.18
N THR A 65 8.08 -31.39 -35.18
CA THR A 65 6.85 -30.67 -35.57
C THR A 65 5.80 -30.69 -34.47
N ASP A 66 5.65 -31.82 -33.78
CA ASP A 66 4.76 -32.02 -32.63
C ASP A 66 5.05 -31.03 -31.48
N ALA A 67 6.33 -30.81 -31.17
CA ALA A 67 6.74 -29.88 -30.13
C ALA A 67 6.43 -28.42 -30.50
N ARG A 68 6.50 -28.07 -31.80
CA ARG A 68 6.16 -26.71 -32.28
C ARG A 68 4.67 -26.42 -32.16
N GLU A 69 3.82 -27.35 -32.61
CA GLU A 69 2.37 -27.20 -32.50
C GLU A 69 1.93 -27.04 -31.03
N ARG A 70 2.45 -27.91 -30.15
CA ARG A 70 2.18 -27.83 -28.72
C ARG A 70 2.70 -26.54 -28.09
N ARG A 71 3.86 -26.02 -28.52
CA ARG A 71 4.43 -24.77 -28.02
C ARG A 71 3.47 -23.60 -28.27
N GLU A 72 2.88 -23.49 -29.46
CA GLU A 72 1.97 -22.36 -29.76
C GLU A 72 0.70 -22.43 -28.90
N VAL A 73 0.13 -23.62 -28.70
CA VAL A 73 -1.02 -23.82 -27.80
C VAL A 73 -0.67 -23.46 -26.34
N LEU A 74 0.49 -23.91 -25.86
CA LEU A 74 0.95 -23.61 -24.50
C LEU A 74 1.25 -22.12 -24.31
N ARG A 75 1.81 -21.44 -25.32
CA ARG A 75 2.03 -19.98 -25.28
C ARG A 75 0.72 -19.22 -25.13
N GLU A 76 -0.31 -19.60 -25.87
CA GLU A 76 -1.63 -19.00 -25.74
C GLU A 76 -2.23 -19.26 -24.35
N GLN A 77 -2.07 -20.47 -23.81
CA GLN A 77 -2.52 -20.79 -22.45
C GLN A 77 -1.81 -19.96 -21.38
N VAL A 78 -0.49 -19.84 -21.45
CA VAL A 78 0.30 -19.00 -20.54
C VAL A 78 -0.13 -17.54 -20.66
N ALA A 79 -0.30 -17.02 -21.88
CA ALA A 79 -0.77 -15.65 -22.10
C ALA A 79 -2.14 -15.41 -21.45
N ARG A 80 -3.09 -16.35 -21.57
CA ARG A 80 -4.41 -16.25 -20.93
C ARG A 80 -4.35 -16.35 -19.39
N ILE A 81 -3.39 -17.09 -18.83
CA ILE A 81 -3.19 -17.14 -17.37
C ILE A 81 -2.65 -15.78 -16.90
N ARG A 82 -1.58 -15.29 -17.54
CA ARG A 82 -0.96 -13.99 -17.22
C ARG A 82 -1.91 -12.82 -17.37
N GLU A 83 -2.75 -12.82 -18.41
CA GLU A 83 -3.78 -11.80 -18.61
C GLU A 83 -4.80 -11.78 -17.47
N ARG A 84 -5.27 -12.95 -17.02
CA ARG A 84 -6.21 -13.05 -15.88
C ARG A 84 -5.55 -12.60 -14.56
N GLU A 85 -4.30 -12.98 -14.36
CA GLU A 85 -3.50 -12.55 -13.21
C GLU A 85 -3.28 -11.03 -13.21
N ALA A 86 -2.92 -10.45 -14.35
CA ALA A 86 -2.77 -9.01 -14.53
C ALA A 86 -4.08 -8.27 -14.27
N GLN A 87 -5.21 -8.78 -14.78
CA GLN A 87 -6.54 -8.22 -14.53
C GLN A 87 -6.92 -8.29 -13.04
N TRP A 88 -6.63 -9.40 -12.36
CA TRP A 88 -6.87 -9.53 -10.92
C TRP A 88 -6.04 -8.52 -10.13
N ALA A 89 -4.73 -8.43 -10.42
CA ALA A 89 -3.82 -7.48 -9.77
C ALA A 89 -4.28 -6.02 -10.00
N ALA A 90 -4.66 -5.68 -11.23
CA ALA A 90 -5.20 -4.37 -11.57
C ALA A 90 -6.49 -4.05 -10.78
N GLY A 91 -7.39 -5.03 -10.61
CA GLY A 91 -8.59 -4.90 -9.79
C GLY A 91 -8.27 -4.61 -8.31
N GLN A 92 -7.30 -5.31 -7.73
CA GLN A 92 -6.85 -5.08 -6.36
C GLN A 92 -6.18 -3.70 -6.18
N VAL A 93 -5.37 -3.27 -7.16
CA VAL A 93 -4.77 -1.93 -7.17
C VAL A 93 -5.85 -0.84 -7.25
N ALA A 94 -6.87 -1.02 -8.09
CA ALA A 94 -8.00 -0.11 -8.18
C ALA A 94 -8.78 -0.01 -6.86
N GLN A 95 -9.03 -1.15 -6.20
CA GLN A 95 -9.65 -1.18 -4.87
C GLN A 95 -8.80 -0.43 -3.83
N ALA A 96 -7.48 -0.64 -3.82
CA ALA A 96 -6.59 0.07 -2.91
C ALA A 96 -6.58 1.60 -3.16
N ARG A 97 -6.66 2.04 -4.41
CA ARG A 97 -6.82 3.46 -4.75
C ARG A 97 -8.13 4.04 -4.23
N ALA A 98 -9.23 3.29 -4.32
CA ALA A 98 -10.52 3.72 -3.75
C ALA A 98 -10.43 3.90 -2.23
N LEU A 99 -9.88 2.91 -1.51
CA LEU A 99 -9.64 3.02 -0.07
C LEU A 99 -8.72 4.20 0.29
N MET A 100 -7.72 4.51 -0.54
CA MET A 100 -6.87 5.67 -0.34
C MET A 100 -7.65 6.99 -0.45
N GLN A 101 -8.59 7.10 -1.39
CA GLN A 101 -9.45 8.27 -1.55
C GLN A 101 -10.43 8.44 -0.38
N GLU A 102 -10.87 7.35 0.22
CA GLU A 102 -11.70 7.33 1.44
C GLU A 102 -10.90 7.66 2.71
N GLY A 103 -9.57 7.79 2.60
CA GLY A 103 -8.68 8.06 3.73
C GLY A 103 -8.20 6.81 4.47
N GLU A 104 -8.64 5.61 4.06
CA GLU A 104 -8.23 4.32 4.60
C GLU A 104 -6.85 3.85 4.11
N ARG A 105 -5.83 4.70 4.23
CA ARG A 105 -4.46 4.43 3.72
C ARG A 105 -3.85 3.14 4.29
N GLY A 106 -4.18 2.78 5.53
CA GLY A 106 -3.70 1.56 6.18
C GLY A 106 -4.23 0.28 5.53
N SER A 107 -5.53 0.24 5.22
CA SER A 107 -6.19 -0.87 4.51
C SER A 107 -5.67 -0.97 3.08
N ALA A 108 -5.60 0.16 2.37
CA ALA A 108 -5.03 0.25 1.02
C ALA A 108 -3.62 -0.35 0.96
N ARG A 109 -2.74 0.05 1.90
CA ARG A 109 -1.36 -0.46 1.95
C ARG A 109 -1.28 -1.97 2.14
N LYS A 110 -2.16 -2.55 2.97
CA LYS A 110 -2.19 -4.01 3.17
C LYS A 110 -2.54 -4.75 1.89
N ILE A 111 -3.54 -4.27 1.14
CA ILE A 111 -3.94 -4.86 -0.14
C ILE A 111 -2.77 -4.79 -1.14
N VAL A 112 -2.16 -3.61 -1.29
CA VAL A 112 -1.07 -3.42 -2.27
C VAL A 112 0.15 -4.27 -1.93
N ARG A 113 0.51 -4.42 -0.63
CA ARG A 113 1.58 -5.34 -0.22
C ARG A 113 1.29 -6.78 -0.65
N ALA A 114 0.08 -7.28 -0.41
CA ALA A 114 -0.31 -8.62 -0.86
C ALA A 114 -0.24 -8.78 -2.39
N VAL A 115 -0.57 -7.72 -3.15
CA VAL A 115 -0.44 -7.72 -4.61
C VAL A 115 1.03 -7.81 -5.04
N VAL A 116 1.94 -7.00 -4.49
CA VAL A 116 3.36 -7.06 -4.89
C VAL A 116 4.05 -8.35 -4.46
N ASP A 117 3.63 -8.94 -3.34
CA ASP A 117 4.13 -10.25 -2.88
C ASP A 117 3.73 -11.38 -3.83
N THR A 118 2.53 -11.29 -4.43
CA THR A 118 1.99 -12.30 -5.35
C THR A 118 2.39 -12.04 -6.80
N TYR A 119 2.46 -10.76 -7.20
CA TYR A 119 2.70 -10.28 -8.55
C TYR A 119 3.83 -9.24 -8.55
N PRO A 120 5.09 -9.68 -8.39
CA PRO A 120 6.25 -8.79 -8.25
C PRO A 120 6.59 -8.00 -9.51
N ASP A 121 5.95 -8.29 -10.65
CA ASP A 121 6.13 -7.56 -11.92
C ASP A 121 5.06 -6.47 -12.14
N SER A 122 4.16 -6.24 -11.17
CA SER A 122 3.12 -5.21 -11.26
C SER A 122 3.67 -3.81 -10.95
N LEU A 123 4.02 -3.06 -12.01
CA LEU A 123 4.51 -1.68 -11.91
C LEU A 123 3.56 -0.77 -11.11
N ASP A 124 2.25 -0.83 -11.40
CA ASP A 124 1.26 0.03 -10.75
C ASP A 124 1.13 -0.26 -9.25
N ALA A 125 1.26 -1.52 -8.84
CA ALA A 125 1.23 -1.91 -7.44
C ALA A 125 2.47 -1.39 -6.70
N TRP A 126 3.66 -1.49 -7.30
CA TRP A 126 4.89 -0.93 -6.70
C TRP A 126 4.84 0.59 -6.56
N LEU A 127 4.36 1.31 -7.58
CA LEU A 127 4.21 2.77 -7.51
C LEU A 127 3.20 3.17 -6.43
N LEU A 128 2.07 2.48 -6.34
CA LEU A 128 1.08 2.74 -5.30
C LEU A 128 1.60 2.39 -3.91
N LEU A 129 2.42 1.33 -3.78
CA LEU A 129 3.07 0.98 -2.52
C LEU A 129 4.01 2.10 -2.07
N ALA A 130 4.83 2.64 -2.98
CA ALA A 130 5.71 3.75 -2.68
C ALA A 130 4.93 4.99 -2.17
N GLU A 131 3.80 5.30 -2.79
CA GLU A 131 2.92 6.41 -2.38
C GLU A 131 2.28 6.18 -1.00
N LEU A 132 1.83 4.94 -0.73
CA LEU A 132 1.21 4.55 0.54
C LEU A 132 2.23 4.29 1.67
N SER A 133 3.50 4.13 1.33
CA SER A 133 4.57 3.86 2.28
C SER A 133 4.77 5.04 3.22
N VAL A 134 4.81 4.73 4.51
CA VAL A 134 5.09 5.67 5.60
C VAL A 134 6.59 5.76 5.85
N ASP A 135 7.27 4.63 5.69
CA ASP A 135 8.70 4.51 5.89
C ASP A 135 9.45 4.91 4.62
N LEU A 136 10.56 5.63 4.80
CA LEU A 136 11.35 6.13 3.68
C LEU A 136 12.07 4.99 2.96
N ASP A 137 12.59 4.01 3.70
CA ASP A 137 13.34 2.90 3.12
C ASP A 137 12.40 1.99 2.33
N GLU A 138 11.21 1.70 2.85
CA GLU A 138 10.15 1.00 2.11
C GLU A 138 9.77 1.74 0.82
N ARG A 139 9.59 3.07 0.90
CA ARG A 139 9.26 3.90 -0.27
C ARG A 139 10.34 3.83 -1.34
N VAL A 140 11.62 3.95 -0.95
CA VAL A 140 12.75 3.86 -1.88
C VAL A 140 12.83 2.46 -2.47
N HIS A 141 12.67 1.40 -1.67
CA HIS A 141 12.68 0.03 -2.14
C HIS A 141 11.57 -0.24 -3.16
N ALA A 142 10.34 0.18 -2.87
CA ALA A 142 9.22 0.03 -3.79
C ALA A 142 9.46 0.76 -5.13
N LEU A 143 10.11 1.93 -5.11
CA LEU A 143 10.49 2.65 -6.34
C LEU A 143 11.62 1.96 -7.10
N GLN A 144 12.58 1.33 -6.41
CA GLN A 144 13.62 0.52 -7.05
C GLN A 144 13.00 -0.67 -7.79
N GLU A 145 12.05 -1.37 -7.15
CA GLU A 145 11.32 -2.47 -7.77
C GLU A 145 10.44 -1.99 -8.95
N ALA A 146 9.80 -0.83 -8.83
CA ALA A 146 9.08 -0.21 -9.95
C ALA A 146 9.99 0.04 -11.16
N VAL A 147 11.18 0.62 -10.95
CA VAL A 147 12.18 0.83 -12.02
C VAL A 147 12.71 -0.50 -12.55
N ARG A 148 12.85 -1.54 -11.72
CA ARG A 148 13.22 -2.90 -12.18
C ARG A 148 12.15 -3.47 -13.11
N CYS A 149 10.87 -3.30 -12.79
CA CYS A 149 9.76 -3.79 -13.60
C CYS A 149 9.71 -3.09 -14.97
N LYS A 150 9.94 -1.77 -15.01
CA LYS A 150 9.96 -0.99 -16.25
C LYS A 150 11.11 0.03 -16.23
N PRO A 151 12.30 -0.36 -16.71
CA PRO A 151 13.49 0.49 -16.69
C PRO A 151 13.31 1.81 -17.44
N ASP A 152 12.48 1.86 -18.47
CA ASP A 152 12.24 3.07 -19.30
C ASP A 152 11.19 4.02 -18.69
N ASP A 153 10.64 3.72 -17.52
CA ASP A 153 9.66 4.59 -16.85
C ASP A 153 10.34 5.82 -16.23
N HIS A 154 10.34 6.92 -16.98
CA HIS A 154 10.95 8.18 -16.55
C HIS A 154 10.34 8.72 -15.24
N HIS A 155 9.04 8.53 -15.01
CA HIS A 155 8.38 9.01 -13.80
C HIS A 155 8.88 8.25 -12.56
N ALA A 156 8.97 6.92 -12.65
CA ALA A 156 9.53 6.09 -11.58
C ALA A 156 11.00 6.45 -11.28
N GLN A 157 11.81 6.68 -12.32
CA GLN A 157 13.21 7.10 -12.17
C GLN A 157 13.35 8.45 -11.46
N VAL A 158 12.55 9.45 -11.85
CA VAL A 158 12.57 10.78 -11.22
C VAL A 158 12.16 10.70 -9.76
N LEU A 159 11.11 9.93 -9.45
CA LEU A 159 10.69 9.70 -8.07
C LEU A 159 11.80 9.01 -7.27
N LEU A 160 12.42 7.96 -7.80
CA LEU A 160 13.50 7.25 -7.13
C LEU A 160 14.68 8.18 -6.83
N ALA A 161 15.14 8.95 -7.82
CA ALA A 161 16.22 9.90 -7.66
C ALA A 161 15.89 10.96 -6.60
N ARG A 162 14.67 11.50 -6.60
CA ARG A 162 14.19 12.46 -5.59
C ARG A 162 14.25 11.85 -4.19
N TRP A 163 13.73 10.64 -3.99
CA TRP A 163 13.66 10.03 -2.67
C TRP A 163 15.02 9.55 -2.16
N GLN A 164 15.91 9.06 -3.03
CA GLN A 164 17.30 8.77 -2.69
C GLN A 164 18.08 10.03 -2.29
N PHE A 165 17.83 11.13 -2.98
CA PHE A 165 18.40 12.43 -2.61
C PHE A 165 17.92 12.86 -1.21
N LEU A 166 16.64 12.70 -0.89
CA LEU A 166 16.11 13.01 0.44
C LEU A 166 16.65 12.08 1.54
N GLN A 167 16.89 10.80 1.22
CA GLN A 167 17.50 9.83 2.14
C GLN A 167 18.92 10.25 2.55
N THR A 168 19.69 10.82 1.61
CA THR A 168 21.05 11.34 1.88
C THR A 168 21.05 12.74 2.49
N HIS A 169 19.93 13.48 2.43
CA HIS A 169 19.81 14.86 2.90
C HIS A 169 18.66 15.00 3.94
N PRO A 170 18.85 14.51 5.18
CA PRO A 170 17.78 14.43 6.18
C PRO A 170 17.17 15.79 6.54
N LEU A 171 17.93 16.88 6.51
CA LEU A 171 17.37 18.22 6.76
C LEU A 171 16.37 18.64 5.67
N LYS A 172 16.64 18.34 4.40
CA LYS A 172 15.70 18.60 3.30
C LYS A 172 14.47 17.70 3.40
N LEU A 173 14.65 16.45 3.82
CA LEU A 173 13.52 15.56 4.10
C LEU A 173 12.61 16.11 5.21
N ALA A 174 13.20 16.66 6.27
CA ALA A 174 12.45 17.30 7.34
C ALA A 174 11.69 18.56 6.86
N GLU A 175 12.24 19.33 5.92
CA GLU A 175 11.54 20.44 5.27
C GLU A 175 10.33 19.96 4.45
N VAL A 176 10.48 18.89 3.66
CA VAL A 176 9.35 18.28 2.93
C VAL A 176 8.25 17.82 3.88
N TYR A 177 8.60 17.18 5.01
CA TYR A 177 7.59 16.82 6.01
C TYR A 177 6.96 18.02 6.71
N GLU A 178 7.68 19.14 6.86
CA GLU A 178 7.11 20.40 7.38
C GLU A 178 6.06 20.96 6.39
N GLU A 179 6.36 20.95 5.09
CA GLU A 179 5.46 21.39 4.02
C GLU A 179 4.21 20.51 3.90
N GLU A 180 4.35 19.19 4.06
CA GLU A 180 3.24 18.22 4.06
C GLU A 180 2.39 18.27 5.35
N GLY A 181 2.76 19.08 6.33
CA GLY A 181 2.08 19.16 7.62
C GLY A 181 2.36 17.98 8.56
N GLN A 182 3.33 17.12 8.24
CA GLN A 182 3.75 15.98 9.07
C GLN A 182 4.78 16.41 10.12
N TRP A 183 4.41 17.38 10.96
CA TRP A 183 5.35 18.08 11.86
C TRP A 183 6.07 17.14 12.82
N MET A 184 5.41 16.06 13.27
CA MET A 184 6.01 15.08 14.19
C MET A 184 7.21 14.36 13.57
N ARG A 185 7.13 14.01 12.28
CA ARG A 185 8.24 13.35 11.57
C ARG A 185 9.36 14.33 11.27
N ALA A 186 9.00 15.54 10.84
CA ALA A 186 9.97 16.62 10.66
C ALA A 186 10.77 16.86 11.95
N LEU A 187 10.07 16.95 13.09
CA LEU A 187 10.67 17.14 14.41
C LEU A 187 11.63 16.00 14.79
N GLU A 188 11.23 14.74 14.57
CA GLU A 188 12.07 13.58 14.84
C GLU A 188 13.40 13.65 14.06
N ILE A 189 13.32 13.97 12.77
CA ILE A 189 14.52 14.07 11.91
C ILE A 189 15.39 15.25 12.34
N TYR A 190 14.80 16.41 12.62
CA TYR A 190 15.57 17.55 13.13
C TYR A 190 16.26 17.24 14.45
N ARG A 191 15.60 16.54 15.38
CA ARG A 191 16.20 16.12 16.66
C ARG A 191 17.35 15.14 16.45
N ARG A 192 17.16 14.12 15.60
CA ARG A 192 18.23 13.17 15.24
C ARG A 192 19.44 13.91 14.63
N GLN A 193 19.18 14.88 13.75
CA GLN A 193 20.25 15.69 13.15
C GLN A 193 20.92 16.63 14.15
N ALA A 194 20.16 17.29 15.04
CA ALA A 194 20.72 18.17 16.06
C ALA A 194 21.74 17.45 16.96
N ALA A 195 21.55 16.15 17.21
CA ALA A 195 22.49 15.33 17.96
C ALA A 195 23.80 15.03 17.21
N GLN A 196 23.82 15.13 15.88
CA GLN A 196 24.97 14.83 15.03
C GLN A 196 25.78 16.08 14.63
N VAL A 197 25.18 17.26 14.72
CA VAL A 197 25.81 18.53 14.33
C VAL A 197 26.93 18.90 15.30
N ARG A 198 28.13 19.13 14.76
CA ARG A 198 29.32 19.53 15.55
C ARG A 198 29.55 21.04 15.59
N THR A 199 28.98 21.79 14.64
CA THR A 199 29.23 23.23 14.55
C THR A 199 28.15 24.02 15.29
N PRO A 200 28.52 25.02 16.13
CA PRO A 200 27.54 25.83 16.86
C PRO A 200 26.55 26.57 15.95
N GLY A 201 27.00 27.02 14.78
CA GLY A 201 26.19 27.77 13.82
C GLY A 201 25.08 26.92 13.17
N GLU A 202 25.41 25.71 12.73
CA GLU A 202 24.41 24.78 12.21
C GLU A 202 23.43 24.33 13.29
N TRP A 203 23.94 24.08 14.50
CA TRP A 203 23.12 23.70 15.64
C TRP A 203 22.07 24.76 15.94
N GLY A 204 22.46 26.04 15.97
CA GLY A 204 21.52 27.15 16.17
C GLY A 204 20.45 27.28 15.06
N ARG A 205 20.74 26.86 13.82
CA ARG A 205 19.73 26.80 12.74
C ARG A 205 18.73 25.67 12.97
N VAL A 206 19.22 24.45 13.25
CA VAL A 206 18.37 23.28 13.48
C VAL A 206 17.52 23.47 14.73
N TYR A 207 18.11 23.96 15.82
CA TYR A 207 17.41 24.19 17.09
C TYR A 207 16.25 25.19 16.97
N ARG A 208 16.45 26.30 16.24
CA ARG A 208 15.35 27.26 15.97
C ARG A 208 14.20 26.63 15.17
N ARG A 209 14.51 25.73 14.23
CA ARG A 209 13.47 24.98 13.50
C ARG A 209 12.71 24.04 14.44
N ILE A 210 13.40 23.31 15.32
CA ILE A 210 12.78 22.47 16.36
C ILE A 210 11.84 23.30 17.23
N LEU A 211 12.31 24.40 17.83
CA LEU A 211 11.50 25.24 18.71
C LEU A 211 10.23 25.78 18.02
N ARG A 212 10.34 26.22 16.77
CA ARG A 212 9.18 26.69 16.01
C ARG A 212 8.17 25.56 15.76
N LEU A 213 8.63 24.34 15.45
CA LEU A 213 7.74 23.20 15.26
C LEU A 213 7.09 22.75 16.58
N GLU A 214 7.80 22.82 17.70
CA GLU A 214 7.23 22.56 19.03
C GLU A 214 6.16 23.58 19.40
N SER A 215 6.36 24.87 19.08
CA SER A 215 5.32 25.90 19.25
C SER A 215 4.06 25.54 18.44
N LYS A 216 4.21 25.22 17.15
CA LYS A 216 3.08 24.79 16.29
C LYS A 216 2.36 23.55 16.85
N ARG A 217 3.12 22.60 17.40
CA ARG A 217 2.56 21.40 18.04
C ARG A 217 1.74 21.76 19.28
N LEU A 218 2.28 22.61 20.16
CA LEU A 218 1.57 23.06 21.36
C LEU A 218 0.31 23.84 21.00
N GLU A 219 0.35 24.68 19.97
CA GLU A 219 -0.84 25.38 19.46
C GLU A 219 -1.89 24.40 18.92
N ALA A 220 -1.47 23.33 18.22
CA ALA A 220 -2.38 22.27 17.77
C ALA A 220 -2.99 21.46 18.93
N GLU A 221 -2.19 21.10 19.94
CA GLU A 221 -2.65 20.39 21.13
C GLU A 221 -3.58 21.28 21.98
N GLN A 222 -3.24 22.56 22.14
CA GLN A 222 -4.06 23.53 22.87
C GLN A 222 -5.39 23.75 22.14
N THR A 223 -5.40 23.89 20.82
CA THR A 223 -6.66 24.01 20.07
C THR A 223 -7.51 22.75 20.16
N SER A 224 -6.92 21.55 20.23
CA SER A 224 -7.68 20.31 20.44
C SER A 224 -8.27 20.17 21.86
N THR A 225 -7.54 20.60 22.89
CA THR A 225 -7.98 20.46 24.29
C THR A 225 -9.09 21.45 24.62
N TRP A 226 -9.00 22.68 24.11
CA TRP A 226 -10.08 23.66 24.24
C TRP A 226 -11.37 23.20 23.56
N LEU A 227 -11.27 22.56 22.39
CA LEU A 227 -12.42 21.95 21.74
C LEU A 227 -13.01 20.83 22.61
N GLY A 228 -12.19 19.93 23.16
CA GLY A 228 -12.68 18.86 24.03
C GLY A 228 -13.44 19.36 25.26
N SER A 229 -12.90 20.36 25.98
CA SER A 229 -13.52 20.89 27.20
C SER A 229 -14.78 21.72 26.92
N THR A 230 -14.77 22.55 25.88
CA THR A 230 -15.96 23.33 25.48
C THR A 230 -17.07 22.43 24.98
N TRP A 231 -16.76 21.42 24.15
CA TRP A 231 -17.74 20.43 23.72
C TRP A 231 -18.25 19.57 24.88
N ALA A 232 -17.40 19.17 25.82
CA ALA A 232 -17.84 18.47 27.02
C ALA A 232 -18.78 19.34 27.88
N ALA A 233 -18.47 20.62 28.07
CA ALA A 233 -19.34 21.54 28.79
C ALA A 233 -20.70 21.75 28.08
N VAL A 234 -20.69 21.88 26.75
CA VAL A 234 -21.92 21.96 25.94
C VAL A 234 -22.73 20.67 26.06
N LEU A 235 -22.09 19.50 25.96
CA LEU A 235 -22.75 18.20 26.15
C LEU A 235 -23.35 18.06 27.55
N ILE A 236 -22.61 18.42 28.60
CA ILE A 236 -23.10 18.38 29.99
C ILE A 236 -24.30 19.32 30.15
N ALA A 237 -24.24 20.53 29.59
CA ALA A 237 -25.34 21.49 29.65
C ALA A 237 -26.59 20.97 28.91
N VAL A 238 -26.42 20.39 27.72
CA VAL A 238 -27.53 19.81 26.93
C VAL A 238 -28.15 18.61 27.66
N VAL A 239 -27.33 17.69 28.19
CA VAL A 239 -27.82 16.51 28.93
C VAL A 239 -28.51 16.93 30.22
N GLY A 240 -27.92 17.83 31.01
CA GLY A 240 -28.52 18.33 32.24
C GLY A 240 -29.85 19.04 31.97
N TYR A 241 -29.95 19.78 30.88
CA TYR A 241 -31.19 20.40 30.44
C TYR A 241 -32.27 19.38 30.06
N LEU A 242 -31.94 18.34 29.30
CA LEU A 242 -32.89 17.28 28.94
C LEU A 242 -33.42 16.54 30.17
N ILE A 243 -32.57 16.28 31.17
CA ILE A 243 -32.98 15.69 32.46
C ILE A 243 -33.97 16.61 33.18
N LEU A 244 -33.68 17.92 33.24
CA LEU A 244 -34.57 18.91 33.85
C LEU A 244 -35.95 18.92 33.17
N VAL A 245 -35.99 18.91 31.84
CA VAL A 245 -37.24 18.85 31.05
C VAL A 245 -38.02 17.57 31.34
N SER A 246 -37.33 16.42 31.44
CA SER A 246 -37.96 15.15 31.77
C SER A 246 -38.59 15.16 33.17
N LEU A 247 -37.88 15.70 34.16
CA LEU A 247 -38.38 15.83 35.54
C LEU A 247 -39.59 16.77 35.63
N LEU A 248 -39.60 17.87 34.87
CA LEU A 248 -40.75 18.79 34.80
C LEU A 248 -41.97 18.13 34.16
N TRP A 249 -41.76 17.26 33.17
CA TRP A 249 -42.84 16.52 32.51
C TRP A 249 -43.51 15.51 33.45
N GLU A 250 -42.71 14.75 34.20
CA GLU A 250 -43.20 13.79 35.20
C GLU A 250 -43.84 14.48 36.42
N GLY A 251 -43.38 15.70 36.75
CA GLY A 251 -43.90 16.51 37.86
C GLY A 251 -45.30 17.13 37.64
N GLY A 252 -45.95 16.90 36.49
CA GLY A 252 -47.35 17.29 36.27
C GLY A 252 -47.59 18.77 35.94
N MET A 253 -46.61 19.49 35.40
CA MET A 253 -46.76 20.89 34.93
C MET A 253 -46.67 21.01 33.39
N PRO A 254 -47.67 20.53 32.62
CA PRO A 254 -47.59 20.47 31.16
C PRO A 254 -47.61 21.84 30.46
N LEU A 255 -48.23 22.86 31.08
CA LEU A 255 -48.35 24.19 30.47
C LEU A 255 -47.03 24.97 30.49
N VAL A 256 -46.21 24.81 31.53
CA VAL A 256 -44.88 25.45 31.63
C VAL A 256 -43.88 24.78 30.69
N ALA A 257 -44.03 23.46 30.45
CA ALA A 257 -43.17 22.71 29.54
C ALA A 257 -43.28 23.19 28.07
N GLN A 258 -44.47 23.64 27.64
CA GLN A 258 -44.72 23.99 26.25
C GLN A 258 -44.08 25.32 25.83
N GLU A 259 -44.05 26.33 26.71
CA GLU A 259 -43.35 27.60 26.42
C GLU A 259 -41.82 27.46 26.47
N ILE A 260 -41.31 26.63 27.39
CA ILE A 260 -39.86 26.39 27.52
C ILE A 260 -39.30 25.57 26.33
N ALA A 261 -40.10 24.67 25.77
CA ALA A 261 -39.71 23.86 24.61
C ALA A 261 -39.39 24.72 23.36
N GLY A 262 -40.16 25.79 23.12
CA GLY A 262 -39.94 26.67 21.96
C GLY A 262 -38.62 27.46 22.05
N GLY A 263 -38.32 28.03 23.22
CA GLY A 263 -37.08 28.78 23.42
C GLY A 263 -35.81 27.93 23.31
N THR A 264 -35.90 26.66 23.69
CA THR A 264 -34.74 25.77 23.74
C THR A 264 -34.38 25.14 22.41
N PHE A 265 -35.33 25.02 21.49
CA PHE A 265 -35.03 24.74 20.10
C PHE A 265 -34.15 25.85 19.48
N CYS A 266 -34.47 27.12 19.73
CA CYS A 266 -33.68 28.24 19.21
C CYS A 266 -32.25 28.29 19.77
N VAL A 267 -32.08 28.02 21.07
CA VAL A 267 -30.75 28.01 21.71
C VAL A 267 -29.90 26.84 21.19
N SER A 268 -30.47 25.63 21.11
CA SER A 268 -29.75 24.45 20.59
C SER A 268 -29.39 24.62 19.11
N LEU A 269 -30.27 25.21 18.30
CA LEU A 269 -30.02 25.50 16.89
C LEU A 269 -28.96 26.61 16.72
N GLY A 270 -28.98 27.64 17.57
CA GLY A 270 -27.94 28.68 17.60
C GLY A 270 -26.55 28.14 17.97
N VAL A 271 -26.47 27.29 19.00
CA VAL A 271 -25.21 26.62 19.38
C VAL A 271 -24.75 25.68 18.27
N GLY A 272 -25.67 24.94 17.63
CA GLY A 272 -25.38 24.09 16.47
C GLY A 272 -24.82 24.85 15.28
N LEU A 273 -25.39 26.03 14.96
CA LEU A 273 -24.89 26.90 13.89
C LEU A 273 -23.52 27.48 14.21
N LEU A 274 -23.27 27.93 15.43
CA LEU A 274 -21.95 28.43 15.85
C LEU A 274 -20.89 27.33 15.79
N ALA A 275 -21.22 26.12 16.24
CA ALA A 275 -20.35 24.96 16.11
C ALA A 275 -20.08 24.60 14.65
N TRP A 276 -21.09 24.66 13.79
CA TRP A 276 -20.95 24.40 12.36
C TRP A 276 -20.08 25.44 11.66
N ILE A 277 -20.26 26.73 11.97
CA ILE A 277 -19.42 27.83 11.46
C ILE A 277 -17.97 27.66 11.92
N ALA A 278 -17.75 27.35 13.20
CA ALA A 278 -16.40 27.12 13.75
C ALA A 278 -15.70 25.89 13.15
N ARG A 279 -16.46 24.85 12.79
CA ARG A 279 -15.93 23.68 12.07
C ARG A 279 -15.64 24.01 10.60
N ARG A 280 -16.50 24.79 9.95
CA ARG A 280 -16.39 25.13 8.53
C ARG A 280 -15.24 26.09 8.22
N SER A 281 -14.92 27.02 9.12
CA SER A 281 -13.77 27.94 8.96
C SER A 281 -12.41 27.27 9.03
N ARG A 282 -12.33 26.03 9.54
CA ARG A 282 -11.09 25.27 9.68
C ARG A 282 -10.90 24.20 8.61
N SER A 283 -11.83 24.02 7.68
CA SER A 283 -11.58 23.10 6.58
C SER A 283 -10.54 23.73 5.64
N ALA A 284 -9.53 22.94 5.27
CA ALA A 284 -8.42 23.39 4.43
C ALA A 284 -8.89 24.00 3.09
N LEU A 285 -10.09 23.62 2.62
CA LEU A 285 -10.74 24.15 1.42
C LEU A 285 -10.94 25.69 1.44
N TRP A 286 -11.04 26.32 2.60
CA TRP A 286 -11.21 27.78 2.71
C TRP A 286 -9.91 28.56 2.90
N GLN A 287 -8.78 27.89 3.15
CA GLN A 287 -7.48 28.56 3.20
C GLN A 287 -6.84 28.71 1.82
N THR A 288 -7.42 28.07 0.80
CA THR A 288 -6.93 28.07 -0.59
C THR A 288 -7.79 28.91 -1.54
N LEU A 289 -8.89 29.52 -1.05
CA LEU A 289 -9.74 30.46 -1.79
C LEU A 289 -9.45 31.89 -1.33
#